data_AF-A0AB74HLD8-F1
#
_entry.id   AF-A0AB74HLD8-F1
#
_cell.length_a   1.000
_cell.length_b   1.000
_cell.length_c   1.000
_cell.angle_alpha   90.00
_cell.angle_beta   90.00
_cell.angle_gamma   90.00
#
_symmetry.space_group_name_H-M   'P 1'
#
loop_
_entity.id
_entity.type
_entity.pdbx_description
1 polymer ?
#
loop_
_entity_poly.entity_id
_entity_poly.type
_entity_poly.pdbx_seq_one_letter_code
_entity_poly.pdbx_strand_id
1 'polypeptide(L)'
;MTTKKIESEQLIERWVVRRIVSGESTATLANTAFVYGNDLMRLVLDRTDGSLQIMKEPVEEVVVFRKPEERDEENVCRSCGMEHSTFKSALECCAYLD
;
A
#
# COMPACT_ATOMS: atom_id res chain seq x y z
N MET A 1 -21.77 15.25 4.70
CA MET A 1 -21.13 14.03 5.23
C MET A 1 -19.64 14.32 5.27
N THR A 2 -18.99 14.12 6.41
CA THR A 2 -17.58 14.46 6.58
C THR A 2 -16.75 13.23 6.25
N THR A 3 -16.12 13.20 5.09
CA THR A 3 -15.24 12.09 4.67
C THR A 3 -14.00 12.03 5.55
N LYS A 4 -13.76 10.88 6.19
CA LYS A 4 -12.58 10.67 7.04
C LYS A 4 -11.47 10.05 6.21
N LYS A 5 -10.28 10.67 6.19
CA LYS A 5 -9.09 10.11 5.53
C LYS A 5 -8.68 8.79 6.21
N ILE A 6 -8.37 7.78 5.41
CA ILE A 6 -7.83 6.50 5.88
C ILE A 6 -6.34 6.66 6.21
N GLU A 7 -5.90 6.03 7.29
CA GLU A 7 -4.48 6.00 7.69
C GLU A 7 -3.68 5.07 6.79
N SER A 8 -2.39 5.36 6.62
CA SER A 8 -1.49 4.58 5.75
C SER A 8 -1.46 3.09 6.10
N GLU A 9 -1.44 2.75 7.38
CA GLU A 9 -1.48 1.36 7.88
C GLU A 9 -2.71 0.60 7.35
N GLN A 10 -3.90 1.23 7.37
CA GLN A 10 -5.13 0.60 6.90
C GLN A 10 -5.14 0.37 5.38
N LEU A 11 -4.51 1.27 4.61
CA LEU A 11 -4.34 1.09 3.16
C LEU A 11 -3.42 -0.10 2.86
N ILE A 12 -2.35 -0.26 3.63
CA ILE A 12 -1.39 -1.36 3.53
C ILE A 12 -2.04 -2.68 3.94
N GLU A 13 -2.81 -2.71 5.03
CA GLU A 13 -3.57 -3.90 5.45
C GLU A 13 -4.48 -4.40 4.35
N ARG A 14 -5.26 -3.50 3.72
CA ARG A 14 -6.12 -3.84 2.57
C ARG A 14 -5.33 -4.42 1.41
N TRP A 15 -4.16 -3.84 1.11
CA TRP A 15 -3.27 -4.36 0.07
C TRP A 15 -2.78 -5.77 0.40
N VAL A 16 -2.31 -6.00 1.63
CA VAL A 16 -1.83 -7.30 2.10
C VAL A 16 -2.94 -8.35 1.99
N VAL A 17 -4.14 -8.03 2.50
CA VAL A 17 -5.30 -8.93 2.43
C VAL A 17 -5.61 -9.31 0.98
N ARG A 18 -5.65 -8.34 0.06
CA ARG A 18 -5.90 -8.61 -1.36
C ARG A 18 -4.88 -9.60 -1.94
N ARG A 19 -3.59 -9.41 -1.65
CA ARG A 19 -2.50 -10.25 -2.19
C ARG A 19 -2.56 -11.66 -1.61
N ILE A 20 -2.82 -11.80 -0.31
CA ILE A 20 -3.04 -13.10 0.34
C ILE A 20 -4.25 -13.83 -0.25
N VAL A 21 -5.38 -13.13 -0.42
CA VAL A 21 -6.59 -13.70 -1.07
C VAL A 21 -6.31 -14.11 -2.51
N SER A 22 -5.38 -13.43 -3.19
CA SER A 22 -4.92 -13.77 -4.54
C SER A 22 -3.91 -14.94 -4.57
N GLY A 23 -3.58 -15.53 -3.41
CA GLY A 23 -2.72 -16.71 -3.28
C GLY A 23 -1.25 -16.42 -2.95
N GLU A 24 -0.86 -15.16 -2.72
CA GLU A 24 0.51 -14.85 -2.32
C GLU A 24 0.77 -15.20 -0.85
N SER A 25 1.95 -15.76 -0.58
CA SER A 25 2.35 -16.14 0.77
C SER A 25 2.87 -14.94 1.57
N THR A 26 2.77 -14.98 2.89
CA THR A 26 3.36 -13.95 3.77
C THR A 26 4.87 -13.82 3.55
N ALA A 27 5.57 -14.93 3.30
CA ALA A 27 6.99 -14.93 2.97
C ALA A 27 7.31 -14.18 1.67
N THR A 28 6.42 -14.23 0.67
CA THR A 28 6.57 -13.49 -0.59
C THR A 28 6.37 -11.99 -0.39
N LEU A 29 5.43 -11.60 0.46
CA LEU A 29 5.10 -10.20 0.73
C LEU A 29 6.07 -9.55 1.74
N ALA A 30 6.79 -10.36 2.51
CA ALA A 30 7.79 -9.88 3.45
C ALA A 30 8.81 -8.97 2.74
N ASN A 31 9.30 -7.96 3.48
CA ASN A 31 10.24 -6.96 3.00
C ASN A 31 9.70 -6.00 1.92
N THR A 32 8.40 -6.04 1.60
CA THR A 32 7.77 -5.02 0.74
C THR A 32 7.77 -3.67 1.46
N ALA A 33 8.24 -2.63 0.78
CA ALA A 33 8.22 -1.25 1.27
C ALA A 33 7.02 -0.48 0.71
N PHE A 34 6.49 0.42 1.53
CA PHE A 34 5.35 1.27 1.22
C PHE A 34 5.72 2.72 1.51
N VAL A 35 5.38 3.58 0.57
CA VAL A 35 5.55 5.03 0.69
C VAL A 35 4.18 5.68 0.68
N TYR A 36 3.88 6.49 1.69
CA TYR A 36 2.68 7.30 1.74
C TYR A 36 3.02 8.73 2.17
N GLY A 37 3.07 9.66 1.22
CA GLY A 37 3.67 10.98 1.48
C GLY A 37 5.15 10.81 1.86
N ASN A 38 5.54 11.30 3.04
CA ASN A 38 6.89 11.12 3.60
C ASN A 38 7.00 9.92 4.57
N ASP A 39 5.95 9.13 4.75
CA ASP A 39 6.02 7.93 5.58
C ASP A 39 6.61 6.77 4.78
N LEU A 40 7.69 6.18 5.30
CA LEU A 40 8.23 4.90 4.82
C LEU A 40 7.82 3.80 5.80
N MET A 41 7.21 2.74 5.28
CA MET A 41 6.83 1.55 6.04
C MET A 41 7.30 0.29 5.34
N ARG A 42 7.49 -0.80 6.09
CA ARG A 42 7.89 -2.09 5.55
C ARG A 42 7.13 -3.22 6.22
N LEU A 43 6.81 -4.26 5.43
CA LEU A 43 6.31 -5.51 5.97
C LEU A 43 7.45 -6.34 6.54
N VAL A 44 7.39 -6.64 7.83
CA VAL A 44 8.34 -7.52 8.52
C VAL A 44 7.63 -8.82 8.87
N LEU A 45 8.24 -9.94 8.50
CA LEU A 45 7.74 -11.27 8.87
C LEU A 45 8.15 -11.57 10.31
N ASP A 46 7.16 -11.77 11.18
CA ASP A 46 7.39 -12.28 12.51
C ASP A 46 7.80 -13.76 12.42
N ARG A 47 8.96 -14.09 12.98
CA ARG A 47 9.52 -15.46 12.92
C ARG A 47 8.86 -16.42 13.90
N THR A 48 8.12 -15.90 14.87
CA THR A 48 7.47 -16.71 15.91
C THR A 48 6.16 -17.30 15.41
N ASP A 49 5.33 -16.52 14.72
CA ASP A 49 4.00 -16.96 14.26
C ASP A 49 3.80 -16.88 12.74
N GLY A 50 4.77 -16.35 11.99
CA GLY A 50 4.69 -16.21 10.53
C GLY A 50 3.78 -15.07 10.06
N SER A 51 3.32 -14.21 10.97
CA SER A 51 2.49 -13.04 10.66
C SER A 51 3.31 -11.91 10.01
N LEU A 52 2.61 -11.00 9.32
CA LEU A 52 3.22 -9.79 8.79
C LEU A 52 2.88 -8.60 9.68
N GLN A 53 3.90 -7.86 10.08
CA GLN A 53 3.77 -6.61 10.82
C GLN A 53 4.15 -5.43 9.92
N ILE A 54 3.40 -4.33 10.02
CA ILE A 54 3.73 -3.07 9.35
C ILE A 54 4.64 -2.28 10.29
N MET A 55 5.90 -2.10 9.89
CA MET A 55 6.88 -1.34 10.64
C MET A 55 7.14 0.00 9.97
N LYS A 56 7.02 1.09 10.72
CA LYS A 56 7.46 2.42 10.27
C LYS A 56 8.98 2.50 10.32
N GLU A 57 9.57 3.00 9.25
CA GLU A 57 10.99 3.33 9.18
C GLU A 57 11.15 4.84 9.39
N PRO A 58 11.88 5.27 10.44
CA PRO A 58 12.09 6.68 10.68
C PRO A 58 12.97 7.28 9.58
N VAL A 59 12.39 8.21 8.80
CA VAL A 59 13.06 8.95 7.72
C VAL A 59 12.65 10.42 7.79
N GLU A 60 13.56 11.32 7.43
CA GLU A 60 13.29 12.77 7.41
C GLU A 60 12.58 13.19 6.11
N GLU A 61 12.97 12.59 4.99
CA GLU A 61 12.43 12.88 3.66
C GLU A 61 12.45 11.61 2.79
N VAL A 62 11.39 11.42 2.00
CA VAL A 62 11.32 10.34 1.01
C VAL A 62 11.36 10.93 -0.40
N VAL A 63 12.38 10.55 -1.16
CA VAL A 63 12.53 10.92 -2.58
C VAL A 63 12.44 9.68 -3.44
N VAL A 64 11.47 9.65 -4.37
CA VAL A 64 11.22 8.50 -5.26
C VAL A 64 11.62 8.84 -6.69
N PHE A 65 12.70 8.24 -7.18
CA PHE A 65 13.04 8.23 -8.60
C PHE A 65 12.39 7.00 -9.26
N ARG A 66 11.80 7.20 -10.44
CA ARG A 66 11.14 6.14 -11.21
C ARG A 66 11.89 5.88 -12.51
N LYS A 67 11.97 4.62 -12.92
CA LYS A 67 12.55 4.30 -14.22
C LYS A 67 11.53 4.56 -15.34
N PRO A 68 11.97 4.95 -16.56
CA PRO A 68 11.05 5.20 -17.68
C PRO A 68 10.14 4.02 -18.05
N GLU A 69 10.60 2.79 -17.83
CA GLU A 69 9.87 1.55 -18.10
C GLU A 69 8.83 1.19 -17.03
N GLU A 70 8.90 1.78 -15.85
CA GLU A 70 7.94 1.58 -14.76
C GLU A 70 6.69 2.43 -15.01
N ARG A 71 5.86 1.97 -15.95
CA ARG A 71 4.51 2.50 -16.12
C ARG A 71 3.63 1.89 -15.04
N ASP A 72 3.39 2.67 -14.00
CA ASP A 72 2.30 2.40 -13.07
C ASP A 72 1.03 2.07 -13.87
N GLU A 73 0.27 1.05 -13.47
CA GLU A 73 -1.06 0.82 -14.04
C GLU A 73 -1.89 2.08 -13.81
N GLU A 74 -2.07 2.86 -14.87
CA GLU A 74 -2.83 4.09 -14.83
C GLU A 74 -4.27 3.74 -14.45
N ASN A 75 -4.83 4.51 -13.52
CA ASN A 75 -6.21 4.39 -13.08
C ASN A 75 -6.56 3.10 -12.29
N VAL A 76 -5.59 2.41 -11.69
CA VAL A 76 -5.86 1.30 -10.76
C VAL A 76 -5.60 1.71 -9.31
N CYS A 77 -6.56 1.44 -8.42
CA CYS A 77 -6.39 1.68 -7.00
C CYS A 77 -5.28 0.80 -6.43
N ARG A 78 -4.28 1.45 -5.82
CA ARG A 78 -3.13 0.73 -5.25
C ARG A 78 -3.47 -0.16 -4.08
N SER A 79 -4.54 0.14 -3.33
CA SER A 79 -4.94 -0.65 -2.17
C SER A 79 -5.79 -1.86 -2.56
N CYS A 80 -6.89 -1.64 -3.28
CA CYS A 80 -7.85 -2.71 -3.60
C CYS A 80 -7.72 -3.30 -5.02
N GLY A 81 -6.97 -2.67 -5.91
CA GLY A 81 -6.80 -3.14 -7.29
C GLY A 81 -7.96 -2.85 -8.24
N MET A 82 -8.94 -2.06 -7.82
CA MET A 82 -10.06 -1.69 -8.68
C MET A 82 -9.60 -0.75 -9.79
N GLU A 83 -10.03 -1.02 -11.02
CA GLU A 83 -9.87 -0.13 -12.16
C GLU A 83 -10.86 1.04 -12.07
N HIS A 84 -10.41 2.21 -12.50
CA HIS A 84 -11.20 3.43 -12.55
C HIS A 84 -11.06 4.11 -13.91
N SER A 85 -11.97 5.02 -14.20
CA SER A 85 -11.95 5.81 -15.43
C SER A 85 -10.90 6.93 -15.42
N THR A 86 -10.42 7.33 -14.24
CA THR A 86 -9.43 8.40 -14.10
C THR A 86 -8.41 8.10 -13.01
N PHE A 87 -7.22 8.68 -13.16
CA PHE A 87 -6.14 8.55 -12.19
C PHE A 87 -6.54 9.13 -10.84
N LYS A 88 -7.25 10.27 -10.84
CA LYS A 88 -7.79 10.88 -9.62
C LYS A 88 -8.70 9.92 -8.88
N SER A 89 -9.65 9.29 -9.57
CA SER A 89 -10.57 8.33 -8.96
C SER A 89 -9.84 7.13 -8.36
N ALA A 90 -8.80 6.64 -9.03
CA ALA A 90 -7.96 5.56 -8.51
C ALA A 90 -7.16 5.97 -7.27
N LEU A 91 -6.65 7.21 -7.23
CA LEU A 91 -5.92 7.76 -6.08
C LEU A 91 -6.82 7.98 -4.87
N GLU A 92 -8.06 8.42 -5.08
CA GLU A 92 -9.03 8.68 -4.02
C GLU A 92 -9.72 7.39 -3.54
N CYS A 93 -9.70 6.32 -4.34
CA CYS A 93 -10.24 5.02 -3.98
C CYS A 93 -9.55 4.47 -2.73
N CYS A 94 -10.35 4.05 -1.75
CA CYS A 94 -9.90 3.64 -0.40
C CYS A 94 -9.18 4.71 0.42
N ALA A 95 -8.90 5.92 -0.11
CA ALA A 95 -8.23 6.97 0.66
C ALA A 95 -9.16 7.65 1.68
N TYR A 96 -10.48 7.48 1.54
CA TYR A 96 -11.50 8.07 2.40
C TYR A 96 -12.53 7.01 2.81
N LEU A 97 -13.00 7.10 4.06
CA LEU A 97 -14.22 6.47 4.56
C LEU A 97 -15.36 7.50 4.48
N ASP A 98 -16.52 7.09 3.98
CA ASP A 98 -17.76 7.84 4.13
C ASP A 98 -18.26 7.83 5.58
#